data_AF-K0YZ01-F1
#
_entry.id   AF-K0YZ01-F1
#
_cell.length_a   1.000
_cell.length_b   1.000
_cell.length_c   1.000
_cell.angle_alpha   90.00
_cell.angle_beta   90.00
_cell.angle_gamma   90.00
#
_symmetry.space_group_name_H-M   'P 1'
#
loop_
_entity.id
_entity.type
_entity.pdbx_description
1 polymer ?
#
loop_
_entity_poly.entity_id
_entity_poly.type
_entity_poly.pdbx_seq_one_letter_code
_entity_poly.pdbx_strand_id
1 'polypeptide(L)'
;MTPQEAAVVLGKCAAYDNRRPDPATTAAWAEALDPNLTLADALAIVRDHYAESRDWIMPADINHRSRDIRRQRIKNALDNQTLTPDGLGDEPHLEIAWKKALMQGLGDGLDLDAASSAAWRAIGRTPPPELETHHHDIRPQLRKA
;
A
#
# COMPACT_ATOMS: atom_id res chain seq x y z
N MET A 1 4.94 -4.47 12.08
CA MET A 1 4.73 -5.93 11.99
C MET A 1 4.55 -6.50 13.39
N THR A 2 3.72 -7.53 13.57
CA THR A 2 3.58 -8.19 14.89
C THR A 2 4.75 -9.12 15.20
N PRO A 3 5.02 -9.46 16.48
CA PRO A 3 6.03 -10.46 16.83
C PRO A 3 5.80 -11.83 16.19
N GLN A 4 4.53 -12.25 16.05
CA GLN A 4 4.17 -13.52 15.42
C GLN A 4 4.54 -13.52 13.93
N GLU A 5 4.24 -12.44 13.21
CA GLU A 5 4.63 -12.29 11.79
C GLU A 5 6.15 -12.22 11.64
N ALA A 6 6.83 -11.46 12.51
CA ALA A 6 8.30 -11.37 12.49
C ALA A 6 8.96 -12.74 12.71
N ALA A 7 8.40 -13.59 13.57
CA ALA A 7 8.85 -14.98 13.75
C ALA A 7 8.72 -15.79 12.45
N VAL A 8 7.63 -15.62 11.69
CA VAL A 8 7.44 -16.29 10.40
C VAL A 8 8.49 -15.83 9.38
N VAL A 9 8.76 -14.53 9.31
CA VAL A 9 9.82 -13.98 8.43
C VAL A 9 11.19 -14.55 8.80
N LEU A 10 11.55 -14.53 10.09
CA LEU A 10 12.79 -15.10 10.60
C LEU A 10 12.91 -16.61 10.33
N GLY A 11 11.82 -17.35 10.49
CA GLY A 11 11.76 -18.77 10.17
C GLY A 11 12.04 -19.04 8.70
N LYS A 12 11.53 -18.20 7.80
CA LYS A 12 11.87 -18.28 6.37
C LYS A 12 13.35 -17.99 6.11
N CYS A 13 13.92 -16.96 6.74
CA CYS A 13 15.35 -16.67 6.61
C CYS A 13 16.21 -17.85 7.10
N ALA A 14 15.86 -18.44 8.26
CA ALA A 14 16.53 -19.59 8.83
C ALA A 14 16.53 -20.83 7.93
N ALA A 15 15.49 -21.02 7.13
CA ALA A 15 15.45 -22.09 6.14
C ALA A 15 16.49 -21.91 5.00
N TYR A 16 16.96 -20.68 4.75
CA TYR A 16 17.99 -20.40 3.74
C TYR A 16 19.40 -20.38 4.33
N ASP A 17 19.60 -19.77 5.50
CA ASP A 17 20.94 -19.46 6.02
C ASP A 17 21.30 -20.16 7.33
N ASN A 18 20.45 -21.06 7.81
CA ASN A 18 20.62 -21.82 9.05
C ASN A 18 20.78 -20.95 10.31
N ARG A 19 20.34 -19.68 10.31
CA ARG A 19 20.24 -18.91 11.56
C ARG A 19 19.30 -19.61 12.55
N ARG A 20 19.51 -19.37 13.85
CA ARG A 20 18.68 -19.95 14.93
C ARG A 20 18.00 -18.82 15.69
N PRO A 21 16.85 -18.32 15.21
CA PRO A 21 16.13 -17.25 15.86
C PRO A 21 15.63 -17.70 17.24
N ASP A 22 15.75 -16.82 18.22
CA ASP A 22 15.19 -16.98 19.56
C ASP A 22 14.14 -15.89 19.81
N PRO A 23 13.39 -15.95 20.93
CA PRO A 23 12.36 -14.96 21.23
C PRO A 23 12.88 -13.51 21.28
N ALA A 24 14.12 -13.30 21.73
CA ALA A 24 14.73 -11.98 21.77
C ALA A 24 15.00 -11.44 20.36
N THR A 25 15.52 -12.27 19.46
CA THR A 25 15.73 -11.95 18.04
C THR A 25 14.41 -11.65 17.35
N THR A 26 13.35 -12.43 17.64
CA THR A 26 12.00 -12.17 17.12
C THR A 26 11.46 -10.82 17.56
N ALA A 27 11.59 -10.46 18.84
CA ALA A 27 11.14 -9.17 19.34
C ALA A 27 11.89 -8.01 18.67
N ALA A 28 13.21 -8.13 18.54
CA ALA A 28 14.04 -7.13 17.86
C ALA A 28 13.66 -6.96 16.38
N TRP A 29 13.36 -8.06 15.68
CA TRP A 29 12.89 -7.99 14.28
C TRP A 29 11.50 -7.36 14.17
N ALA A 30 10.59 -7.66 15.09
CA ALA A 30 9.25 -7.08 15.10
C ALA A 30 9.28 -5.56 15.28
N GLU A 31 10.20 -5.06 16.12
CA GLU A 31 10.44 -3.63 16.32
C GLU A 31 11.11 -2.98 15.11
N ALA A 32 12.09 -3.65 14.50
CA ALA A 32 12.89 -3.09 13.41
C ALA A 32 12.18 -3.07 12.05
N LEU A 33 11.27 -4.01 11.78
CA LEU A 33 10.54 -4.09 10.51
C LEU A 33 9.48 -2.99 10.40
N ASP A 34 9.35 -2.43 9.20
CA ASP A 34 8.41 -1.34 8.92
C ASP A 34 6.98 -1.73 9.35
N PRO A 35 6.26 -0.87 10.10
CA PRO A 35 4.90 -1.19 10.53
C PRO A 35 3.92 -1.39 9.36
N ASN A 36 4.22 -0.80 8.20
CA ASN A 36 3.40 -0.94 6.99
C ASN A 36 3.86 -2.08 6.07
N LEU A 37 4.87 -2.85 6.47
CA LEU A 37 5.27 -4.04 5.72
C LEU A 37 4.25 -5.15 5.96
N THR A 38 3.64 -5.64 4.88
CA THR A 38 2.78 -6.82 4.94
C THR A 38 3.62 -8.09 5.10
N LEU A 39 3.08 -9.12 5.75
CA LEU A 39 3.76 -10.41 5.85
C LEU A 39 4.04 -11.00 4.45
N ALA A 40 3.09 -10.87 3.52
CA ALA A 40 3.25 -11.37 2.15
C ALA A 40 4.45 -10.73 1.43
N ASP A 41 4.59 -9.41 1.52
CA ASP A 41 5.73 -8.69 0.93
C ASP A 41 7.04 -9.07 1.61
N ALA A 42 7.06 -9.19 2.94
CA ALA A 42 8.26 -9.59 3.67
C ALA A 42 8.77 -10.96 3.19
N LEU A 43 7.86 -11.93 3.05
CA LEU A 43 8.21 -13.28 2.58
C LEU A 43 8.64 -13.27 1.10
N ALA A 44 8.02 -12.46 0.25
CA ALA A 44 8.44 -12.30 -1.14
C ALA A 44 9.85 -11.71 -1.22
N ILE A 45 10.13 -10.65 -0.47
CA ILE A 45 11.45 -10.02 -0.41
C ILE A 45 12.53 -11.00 0.05
N VAL A 46 12.26 -11.82 1.08
CA VAL A 46 13.21 -12.84 1.56
C VAL A 46 13.50 -13.86 0.45
N ARG A 47 12.46 -14.35 -0.25
CA ARG A 47 12.64 -15.27 -1.38
C ARG A 47 13.51 -14.64 -2.46
N ASP A 48 13.20 -13.41 -2.86
CA ASP A 48 13.88 -12.73 -3.97
C ASP A 48 15.35 -12.43 -3.61
N HIS A 49 15.62 -12.03 -2.36
CA HIS A 49 16.99 -11.84 -1.89
C HIS A 49 17.82 -13.11 -2.02
N TYR A 50 17.35 -14.26 -1.54
CA TYR A 50 18.12 -15.50 -1.60
C TYR A 50 18.13 -16.16 -2.99
N ALA A 51 17.34 -15.66 -3.94
CA ALA A 51 17.48 -16.01 -5.36
C ALA A 51 18.64 -15.25 -6.03
N GLU A 52 18.95 -14.05 -5.55
CA GLU A 52 19.91 -13.12 -6.17
C GLU A 52 21.25 -13.02 -5.42
N SER A 53 21.23 -13.27 -4.11
CA SER A 53 22.36 -13.09 -3.20
C SER A 53 22.52 -14.29 -2.27
N ARG A 54 23.76 -14.48 -1.80
CA ARG A 54 24.10 -15.46 -0.77
C ARG A 54 24.32 -14.83 0.60
N ASP A 55 24.26 -13.50 0.69
CA ASP A 55 24.47 -12.78 1.94
C ASP A 55 23.27 -12.98 2.87
N TRP A 56 23.47 -12.66 4.14
CA TRP A 56 22.39 -12.72 5.12
C TRP A 56 21.51 -11.48 4.98
N ILE A 57 20.21 -11.69 4.77
CA ILE A 57 19.24 -10.59 4.76
C ILE A 57 18.96 -10.09 6.18
N MET A 58 18.95 -8.76 6.34
CA MET A 58 18.66 -8.05 7.59
C MET A 58 17.37 -7.22 7.49
N PRO A 59 16.79 -6.76 8.62
CA PRO A 59 15.56 -5.96 8.59
C PRO A 59 15.66 -4.68 7.74
N ALA A 60 16.85 -4.05 7.72
CA ALA A 60 17.10 -2.86 6.91
C ALA A 60 16.92 -3.12 5.40
N ASP A 61 17.39 -4.28 4.91
CA ASP A 61 17.26 -4.67 3.50
C ASP A 61 15.79 -4.88 3.13
N ILE A 62 15.04 -5.54 4.02
CA ILE A 62 13.61 -5.79 3.83
C ILE A 62 12.85 -4.46 3.81
N ASN A 63 13.12 -3.57 4.75
CA ASN A 63 12.49 -2.25 4.82
C ASN A 63 12.79 -1.39 3.58
N HIS A 64 14.02 -1.45 3.07
CA HIS A 64 14.40 -0.73 1.85
C HIS A 64 13.59 -1.25 0.65
N ARG A 65 13.65 -2.56 0.38
CA ARG A 65 12.93 -3.18 -0.74
C ARG A 65 11.41 -3.00 -0.63
N SER A 66 10.86 -3.06 0.58
CA SER A 66 9.44 -2.81 0.85
C SER A 66 9.01 -1.39 0.44
N ARG A 67 9.79 -0.38 0.80
CA ARG A 67 9.48 1.02 0.42
C ARG A 67 9.47 1.21 -1.09
N ASP A 68 10.39 0.54 -1.78
CA ASP A 68 10.44 0.59 -3.25
C ASP A 68 9.22 -0.09 -3.89
N ILE A 69 8.82 -1.27 -3.39
CA ILE A 69 7.60 -1.98 -3.83
C ILE A 69 6.36 -1.09 -3.62
N ARG A 70 6.20 -0.53 -2.41
CA ARG A 70 5.07 0.34 -2.07
C ARG A 70 5.03 1.59 -2.95
N ARG A 71 6.18 2.24 -3.14
CA ARG A 71 6.30 3.42 -4.00
C ARG A 71 5.89 3.09 -5.43
N GLN A 72 6.33 1.94 -5.96
CA GLN A 72 5.99 1.51 -7.31
C GLN A 72 4.49 1.22 -7.46
N ARG A 73 3.87 0.54 -6.48
CA ARG A 73 2.41 0.29 -6.48
C ARG A 73 1.62 1.58 -6.50
N ILE A 74 1.93 2.51 -5.60
CA ILE A 74 1.27 3.82 -5.54
C ILE A 74 1.44 4.58 -6.86
N LYS A 75 2.66 4.63 -7.40
CA LYS A 75 2.93 5.29 -8.67
C LYS A 75 2.13 4.68 -9.83
N ASN A 76 2.10 3.35 -9.92
CA ASN A 76 1.39 2.64 -10.98
C ASN A 76 -0.13 2.82 -10.88
N ALA A 77 -0.67 2.79 -9.67
CA ALA A 77 -2.11 2.92 -9.46
C ALA A 77 -2.63 4.33 -9.75
N LEU A 78 -1.82 5.35 -9.50
CA LEU A 78 -2.24 6.75 -9.70
C LEU A 78 -2.00 7.25 -11.12
N ASP A 79 -1.08 6.70 -11.92
CA ASP A 79 -0.79 7.14 -13.30
C ASP A 79 -0.74 8.68 -13.48
N ASN A 80 -0.09 9.39 -12.56
CA ASN A 80 -0.04 10.86 -12.46
C ASN A 80 -1.37 11.59 -12.17
N GLN A 81 -2.45 10.87 -11.87
CA GLN A 81 -3.70 11.44 -11.41
C GLN A 81 -3.55 11.96 -9.98
N THR A 82 -3.99 13.20 -9.76
CA THR A 82 -4.17 13.74 -8.40
C THR A 82 -5.61 13.49 -8.00
N LEU A 83 -5.83 12.54 -7.09
CA LEU A 83 -7.16 12.29 -6.54
C LEU A 83 -7.44 13.30 -5.43
N THR A 84 -8.35 14.22 -5.73
CA THR A 84 -9.00 15.03 -4.70
C THR A 84 -10.37 14.41 -4.48
N PRO A 85 -10.65 13.84 -3.30
CA PRO A 85 -11.93 13.22 -3.03
C PRO A 85 -13.04 14.28 -3.07
N ASP A 86 -14.01 14.11 -3.96
CA ASP A 86 -15.19 14.96 -4.01
C ASP A 86 -15.96 14.87 -2.69
N GLY A 87 -16.51 16.00 -2.24
CA GLY A 87 -17.32 16.06 -1.01
C GLY A 87 -16.53 16.22 0.29
N LEU A 88 -15.19 16.36 0.26
CA LEU A 88 -14.36 16.66 1.44
C LEU A 88 -13.77 18.09 1.45
N GLY A 89 -14.12 18.94 0.48
CA GLY A 89 -13.46 20.23 0.23
C GLY A 89 -13.44 21.22 1.40
N ASP A 90 -14.36 21.10 2.37
CA ASP A 90 -14.44 21.96 3.56
C ASP A 90 -13.95 21.27 4.85
N GLU A 91 -13.46 20.02 4.77
CA GLU A 91 -13.01 19.22 5.92
C GLU A 91 -11.54 18.74 5.75
N PRO A 92 -10.53 19.63 5.87
CA PRO A 92 -9.13 19.30 5.55
C PRO A 92 -8.56 18.10 6.32
N HIS A 93 -9.00 17.90 7.57
CA HIS A 93 -8.55 16.79 8.41
C HIS A 93 -9.07 15.44 7.89
N LEU A 94 -10.30 15.37 7.37
CA LEU A 94 -10.84 14.16 6.74
C LEU A 94 -10.18 13.90 5.40
N GLU A 95 -9.91 14.95 4.62
CA GLU A 95 -9.19 14.82 3.34
C GLU A 95 -7.79 14.22 3.56
N ILE A 96 -7.04 14.71 4.54
CA ILE A 96 -5.72 14.17 4.90
C ILE A 96 -5.84 12.71 5.36
N ALA A 97 -6.81 12.40 6.22
CA ALA A 97 -7.02 11.04 6.72
C ALA A 97 -7.39 10.07 5.58
N TRP A 98 -8.25 10.50 4.66
CA TRP A 98 -8.64 9.74 3.47
C TRP A 98 -7.44 9.50 2.56
N LYS A 99 -6.67 10.54 2.22
CA LYS A 99 -5.47 10.41 1.37
C LYS A 99 -4.45 9.45 2.01
N LYS A 100 -4.25 9.54 3.32
CA LYS A 100 -3.37 8.62 4.05
C LYS A 100 -3.86 7.17 3.96
N ALA A 101 -5.16 6.93 4.14
CA ALA A 101 -5.75 5.59 4.05
C ALA A 101 -5.69 5.03 2.63
N LEU A 102 -5.92 5.86 1.60
CA LEU A 102 -5.78 5.49 0.20
C LEU A 102 -4.34 5.04 -0.10
N MET A 103 -3.35 5.88 0.24
CA MET A 103 -1.93 5.59 0.00
C MET A 103 -1.47 4.34 0.76
N GLN A 104 -2.03 4.09 1.95
CA GLN A 104 -1.78 2.87 2.69
C GLN A 104 -2.31 1.64 1.92
N GLY A 105 -3.57 1.67 1.49
CA GLY A 105 -4.19 0.57 0.74
C GLY A 105 -3.49 0.27 -0.58
N LEU A 106 -3.13 1.30 -1.34
CA LEU A 106 -2.35 1.15 -2.57
C LEU A 106 -0.96 0.56 -2.29
N GLY A 107 -0.28 1.01 -1.24
CA GLY A 107 1.00 0.45 -0.82
C GLY A 107 0.89 -1.03 -0.42
N ASP A 108 -0.22 -1.40 0.22
CA ASP A 108 -0.53 -2.77 0.63
C ASP A 108 -0.94 -3.68 -0.55
N GLY A 109 -1.10 -3.11 -1.75
CA GLY A 109 -1.36 -3.85 -2.99
C GLY A 109 -2.83 -3.90 -3.42
N LEU A 110 -3.71 -3.12 -2.80
CA LEU A 110 -5.06 -2.93 -3.31
C LEU A 110 -5.03 -2.16 -4.64
N ASP A 111 -5.97 -2.45 -5.53
CA ASP A 111 -6.26 -1.58 -6.67
C ASP A 111 -6.90 -0.26 -6.20
N LEU A 112 -7.05 0.68 -7.14
CA LEU A 112 -7.50 2.02 -6.81
C LEU A 112 -8.92 2.04 -6.21
N ASP A 113 -9.83 1.26 -6.76
CA ASP A 113 -11.23 1.25 -6.34
C ASP A 113 -11.39 0.63 -4.95
N ALA A 114 -10.69 -0.49 -4.68
CA ALA A 114 -10.67 -1.12 -3.38
C ALA A 114 -9.97 -0.24 -2.34
N ALA A 115 -8.86 0.42 -2.69
CA ALA A 115 -8.16 1.35 -1.80
C ALA A 115 -9.02 2.58 -1.48
N SER A 116 -9.71 3.14 -2.47
CA SER A 116 -10.64 4.27 -2.30
C SER A 116 -11.80 3.88 -1.39
N SER A 117 -12.42 2.72 -1.63
CA SER A 117 -13.50 2.18 -0.80
C SER A 117 -13.05 1.92 0.64
N ALA A 118 -11.80 1.45 0.84
CA ALA A 118 -11.21 1.30 2.16
C ALA A 118 -10.96 2.66 2.84
N ALA A 119 -10.49 3.66 2.09
CA ALA A 119 -10.24 5.01 2.60
C ALA A 119 -11.52 5.71 3.08
N TRP A 120 -12.62 5.59 2.33
CA TRP A 120 -13.93 6.10 2.74
C TRP A 120 -14.42 5.44 4.03
N ARG A 121 -14.32 4.11 4.14
CA ARG A 121 -14.66 3.38 5.38
C ARG A 121 -13.79 3.82 6.56
N ALA A 122 -12.50 4.08 6.33
CA ALA A 122 -11.57 4.50 7.38
C ALA A 122 -11.93 5.85 8.00
N ILE A 123 -12.54 6.77 7.23
CA ILE A 123 -13.03 8.05 7.75
C ILE A 123 -14.51 8.02 8.18
N GLY A 124 -15.15 6.83 8.15
CA GLY A 124 -16.56 6.67 8.54
C GLY A 124 -17.55 7.36 7.60
N ARG A 125 -17.19 7.55 6.33
CA ARG A 125 -18.03 8.19 5.31
C ARG A 125 -18.24 7.24 4.14
N THR A 126 -19.18 7.58 3.26
CA THR A 126 -19.38 6.91 1.97
C THR A 126 -19.04 7.88 0.85
N PRO A 127 -18.50 7.40 -0.28
CA PRO A 127 -18.29 8.24 -1.44
C PRO A 127 -19.62 8.88 -1.87
N PRO A 128 -19.59 10.12 -2.38
CA PRO A 128 -20.75 10.67 -3.09
C PRO A 128 -21.17 9.72 -4.22
N PRO A 129 -22.48 9.63 -4.55
CA PRO A 129 -22.90 8.87 -5.72
C PRO A 129 -22.18 9.42 -6.95
N GLU A 130 -21.64 8.52 -7.79
CA GLU A 130 -21.14 8.91 -9.12
C GLU A 130 -22.27 9.62 -9.84
N LEU A 131 -22.09 10.92 -10.08
CA LEU A 131 -22.99 11.65 -10.96
C LEU A 131 -22.77 11.05 -12.36
N GLU A 132 -23.76 10.32 -12.87
CA GLU A 132 -23.75 9.85 -14.27
C GLU A 132 -23.52 11.07 -15.17
N THR A 133 -22.29 11.23 -15.66
CA THR A 133 -21.99 12.24 -16.66
C THR A 133 -22.58 11.75 -17.97
N HIS A 134 -23.88 11.98 -18.18
CA HIS A 134 -24.45 11.89 -19.51
C HIS A 134 -23.72 12.90 -20.38
N HIS A 135 -22.83 12.40 -21.24
CA HIS A 135 -22.20 13.16 -22.30
C HIS A 135 -23.32 13.65 -23.23
N HIS A 136 -23.88 14.82 -22.92
CA HIS A 136 -24.87 15.45 -23.78
C HIS A 136 -24.09 15.92 -25.02
N ASP A 137 -24.22 15.18 -26.12
CA ASP A 137 -23.81 15.63 -27.44
C ASP A 137 -24.61 16.90 -27.78
N ILE A 138 -24.07 18.06 -27.44
CA ILE A 138 -24.60 19.35 -27.88
C ILE A 138 -24.31 19.44 -29.37
N ARG A 139 -25.22 18.90 -30.20
CA ARG A 139 -25.20 19.17 -31.64
C ARG A 139 -25.59 20.63 -31.86
N PRO A 140 -24.71 21.48 -32.43
CA PRO A 140 -25.08 22.85 -32.74
C PRO A 140 -26.17 22.83 -33.82
N GLN A 141 -27.36 23.32 -33.47
CA GLN A 141 -28.41 23.58 -34.46
C GLN A 141 -27.99 24.78 -35.31
N LEU A 142 -27.36 24.51 -36.45
CA LEU A 142 -27.16 25.49 -37.50
C LEU A 142 -28.53 26.01 -37.96
N ARG A 143 -28.91 27.22 -37.53
CA ARG A 143 -30.01 27.97 -38.14
C ARG A 143 -29.64 28.23 -39.61
N LYS A 144 -30.38 27.63 -40.53
CA LYS A 144 -30.35 28.03 -41.94
C LYS A 144 -31.08 29.38 -42.07
N ALA A 145 -30.39 30.32 -42.70
CA ALA A 145 -30.93 31.61 -43.15
C ALA A 145 -31.86 31.42 -44.34
#